data_AF-A0AAV0GG89-F1
#
_entry.id   AF-A0AAV0GG89-F1
#
_cell.length_a   1.000
_cell.length_b   1.000
_cell.length_c   1.000
_cell.angle_alpha   90.00
_cell.angle_beta   90.00
_cell.angle_gamma   90.00
#
_symmetry.space_group_name_H-M   'P 1'
#
loop_
_entity.id
_entity.type
_entity.pdbx_description
1 polymer ?
#
loop_
_entity_poly.entity_id
_entity_poly.type
_entity_poly.pdbx_seq_one_letter_code
_entity_poly.pdbx_strand_id
1 'polypeptide(L)'
;MDQTGGGGHHAYSPILKYNLQCIVGAFLVACVLVAYHMTSDIEEVLIEQKLHPLKRNVSSIPKCNFFSGKWIYDNTSYPLYREKECTFLVDDFACQKFGRKDILYQHWIWKPKDCDLPRFNATTLLEKLRGKRLVFVGDSLNKNQWMSMVCLLEPSLAPSLKFSIWKGNLITFEAKVGII
;
A
#
# COMPACT_ATOMS: atom_id res chain seq x y z
N MET A 1 -50.55 25.15 -64.56
CA MET A 1 -50.15 23.82 -64.07
C MET A 1 -48.66 23.89 -63.73
N ASP A 2 -48.14 23.46 -62.60
CA ASP A 2 -48.72 22.89 -61.39
C ASP A 2 -47.64 22.96 -60.30
N GLN A 3 -48.06 22.87 -59.04
CA GLN A 3 -47.26 22.87 -57.82
C GLN A 3 -46.46 21.55 -57.70
N THR A 4 -45.30 21.44 -57.05
CA THR A 4 -45.08 21.20 -55.61
C THR A 4 -43.71 20.49 -55.47
N GLY A 5 -43.11 20.52 -54.28
CA GLY A 5 -42.29 19.38 -53.82
C GLY A 5 -40.97 19.77 -53.18
N GLY A 6 -41.00 20.08 -51.88
CA GLY A 6 -39.82 20.26 -51.06
C GLY A 6 -39.07 18.96 -50.77
N GLY A 7 -37.74 19.09 -50.66
CA GLY A 7 -36.86 18.11 -50.04
C GLY A 7 -36.01 18.83 -49.01
N GLY A 8 -36.44 18.79 -47.74
CA GLY A 8 -35.74 19.41 -46.62
C GLY A 8 -34.43 18.69 -46.33
N HIS A 9 -33.32 19.24 -46.81
CA HIS A 9 -32.01 18.97 -46.23
C HIS A 9 -31.89 19.84 -44.97
N HIS A 10 -31.99 19.22 -43.79
CA HIS A 10 -31.64 19.84 -42.52
C HIS A 10 -30.16 20.31 -42.59
N ALA A 11 -29.98 21.56 -43.02
CA ALA A 11 -28.71 22.25 -42.99
C ALA A 11 -28.38 22.53 -41.52
N TYR A 12 -27.65 21.61 -40.90
CA TYR A 12 -26.98 21.87 -39.64
C TYR A 12 -26.12 23.13 -39.81
N SER A 13 -26.54 24.20 -39.13
CA SER A 13 -25.97 25.54 -39.24
C SER A 13 -24.45 25.51 -39.01
N PRO A 14 -23.63 26.18 -39.86
CA PRO A 14 -22.17 26.22 -39.74
C PRO A 14 -21.70 26.74 -38.37
N ILE A 15 -22.53 27.52 -37.68
CA ILE A 15 -22.30 28.05 -36.34
C ILE A 15 -22.23 26.93 -35.28
N LEU A 16 -23.04 25.88 -35.44
CA LEU A 16 -23.05 24.75 -34.50
C LEU A 16 -21.84 23.82 -34.70
N LYS A 17 -21.36 23.69 -35.95
CA LYS A 17 -20.13 22.93 -36.27
C LYS A 17 -18.87 23.62 -35.74
N TYR A 18 -18.80 24.95 -35.83
CA TYR A 18 -17.68 25.74 -35.29
C TYR A 18 -17.60 25.63 -33.76
N ASN A 19 -18.75 25.69 -33.08
CA ASN A 19 -18.83 25.46 -31.63
C ASN A 19 -18.36 24.05 -31.22
N LEU A 20 -18.76 23.00 -31.95
CA LEU A 20 -18.32 21.63 -31.65
C LEU A 20 -16.81 21.45 -31.88
N GLN A 21 -16.24 22.04 -32.93
CA GLN A 21 -14.80 22.01 -33.18
C GLN A 21 -14.00 22.75 -32.11
N CYS A 22 -14.49 23.89 -31.62
CA CYS A 22 -13.89 24.62 -30.50
C CYS A 22 -13.93 23.81 -29.19
N ILE A 23 -15.04 23.14 -28.91
CA ILE A 23 -15.19 22.30 -27.71
C ILE A 23 -14.23 21.11 -27.78
N VAL A 24 -14.18 20.40 -28.92
CA VAL A 24 -13.24 19.28 -29.11
C VAL A 24 -11.80 19.77 -29.00
N GLY A 25 -11.47 20.94 -29.56
CA GLY A 25 -10.15 21.56 -29.41
C GLY A 25 -9.81 21.87 -27.96
N ALA A 26 -10.72 22.48 -27.20
CA ALA A 26 -10.52 22.80 -25.79
C ALA A 26 -10.35 21.53 -24.92
N PHE A 27 -11.13 20.48 -25.19
CA PHE A 27 -10.96 19.19 -24.52
C PHE A 27 -9.63 18.53 -24.83
N LEU A 28 -9.19 18.53 -26.11
CA LEU A 28 -7.90 17.98 -26.49
C LEU A 28 -6.74 18.73 -25.82
N VAL A 29 -6.80 20.06 -25.78
CA VAL A 29 -5.81 20.88 -25.07
C VAL A 29 -5.81 20.57 -23.57
N ALA A 30 -6.97 20.50 -22.94
CA ALA A 30 -7.08 20.14 -21.52
C ALA A 30 -6.53 18.73 -21.24
N CYS A 31 -6.84 17.74 -22.09
CA CYS A 31 -6.30 16.39 -21.98
C CYS A 31 -4.78 16.36 -22.12
N VAL A 32 -4.20 17.14 -23.05
CA VAL A 32 -2.74 17.24 -23.22
C VAL A 32 -2.09 17.91 -22.01
N LEU A 33 -2.69 18.97 -21.46
CA LEU A 33 -2.18 19.64 -20.26
C LEU A 33 -2.21 18.70 -19.04
N VAL A 34 -3.32 17.98 -18.85
CA VAL A 34 -3.43 16.98 -17.77
C VAL A 34 -2.42 15.85 -17.98
N ALA A 35 -2.28 15.33 -19.20
CA ALA A 35 -1.29 14.31 -19.51
C ALA A 35 0.13 14.80 -19.21
N TYR A 36 0.46 16.03 -19.61
CA TYR A 36 1.76 16.65 -19.35
C TYR A 36 2.05 16.79 -17.85
N HIS A 37 1.09 17.31 -17.07
CA HIS A 37 1.21 17.42 -15.62
C HIS A 37 1.38 16.04 -14.96
N MET A 38 0.62 15.03 -15.40
CA MET A 38 0.76 13.65 -14.91
C MET A 38 2.11 13.03 -15.28
N THR A 39 2.65 13.29 -16.48
CA THR A 39 3.99 12.81 -16.86
C THR A 39 5.11 13.55 -16.16
N SER A 40 4.94 14.84 -15.84
CA SER A 40 5.92 15.62 -15.08
C SER A 40 6.10 15.06 -13.67
N ASP A 41 5.00 14.69 -13.00
CA ASP A 41 5.04 14.05 -11.69
C ASP A 41 5.74 12.67 -11.73
N ILE A 42 5.59 11.93 -12.83
CA ILE A 42 6.27 10.65 -13.04
C ILE A 42 7.78 10.83 -13.26
N GLU A 43 8.19 11.89 -13.97
CA GLU A 43 9.60 12.17 -14.24
C GLU A 43 10.35 12.55 -12.96
N GLU A 44 9.72 13.30 -12.04
CA GLU A 44 10.28 13.62 -10.72
C GLU A 44 10.51 12.37 -9.86
N VAL A 45 9.56 11.41 -9.87
CA VAL A 45 9.69 10.11 -9.19
C VAL A 45 10.81 9.24 -9.78
N LEU A 46 10.97 9.25 -11.10
CA LEU A 46 12.05 8.54 -11.80
C LEU A 46 13.43 9.16 -11.52
N ILE A 47 13.50 10.49 -11.35
CA ILE A 47 14.73 11.20 -11.02
C ILE A 47 15.17 10.88 -9.58
N GLU A 48 14.25 10.81 -8.60
CA GLU A 48 14.54 10.36 -7.24
C GLU A 48 15.11 8.93 -7.20
N GLN A 49 14.60 8.00 -8.03
CA GLN A 49 15.21 6.67 -8.17
C GLN A 49 16.60 6.69 -8.80
N LYS A 50 16.86 7.62 -9.73
CA LYS A 50 18.16 7.75 -10.43
C LYS A 50 19.22 8.51 -9.66
N LEU A 51 18.88 9.36 -8.69
CA LEU A 51 19.86 10.12 -7.89
C LEU A 51 20.37 9.32 -6.67
N HIS A 52 19.74 8.18 -6.36
CA HIS A 52 20.13 7.29 -5.26
C HIS A 52 20.83 5.95 -5.62
N PRO A 53 21.62 5.78 -6.71
CA PRO A 53 22.63 4.73 -6.70
C PRO A 53 23.78 5.27 -5.85
N LEU A 54 23.72 5.03 -4.54
CA LEU A 54 24.89 5.17 -3.69
C LEU A 54 26.06 4.47 -4.37
N LYS A 55 27.05 5.26 -4.83
CA LYS A 55 28.37 4.81 -5.24
C LYS A 55 29.02 4.17 -4.01
N ARG A 56 28.68 2.91 -3.78
CA ARG A 56 29.22 2.10 -2.69
C ARG A 56 30.31 1.24 -3.33
N ASN A 57 31.57 1.58 -3.07
CA ASN A 57 32.69 0.65 -3.25
C ASN A 57 32.47 -0.51 -2.28
N VAL A 58 31.68 -1.50 -2.71
CA VAL A 58 31.43 -2.75 -2.00
C VAL A 58 32.35 -3.75 -2.65
N SER A 59 33.47 -4.07 -2.00
CA SER A 59 33.98 -5.44 -2.03
C SER A 59 32.76 -6.35 -1.89
N SER A 60 32.42 -7.14 -2.90
CA SER A 60 31.16 -7.87 -3.06
C SER A 60 30.71 -8.58 -1.78
N ILE A 61 30.07 -7.85 -0.85
CA ILE A 61 29.33 -8.42 0.26
C ILE A 61 28.22 -9.17 -0.46
N PRO A 62 28.14 -10.51 -0.35
CA PRO A 62 27.02 -11.23 -0.94
C PRO A 62 25.75 -10.56 -0.40
N LYS A 63 24.98 -9.93 -1.30
CA LYS A 63 23.68 -9.35 -0.96
C LYS A 63 22.89 -10.48 -0.33
N CYS A 64 22.57 -10.36 0.97
CA CYS A 64 21.80 -11.41 1.63
C CYS A 64 20.46 -11.59 0.92
N ASN A 65 20.23 -12.78 0.39
CA ASN A 65 18.94 -13.11 -0.21
C ASN A 65 17.97 -13.53 0.89
N PHE A 66 17.09 -12.60 1.31
CA PHE A 66 16.10 -12.87 2.35
C PHE A 66 15.08 -13.94 1.98
N PHE A 67 14.93 -14.29 0.70
CA PHE A 67 13.97 -15.29 0.23
C PHE A 67 14.56 -16.70 0.12
N SER A 68 15.87 -16.87 0.31
CA SER A 68 16.55 -18.16 0.30
C SER A 68 16.98 -18.52 1.71
N GLY A 69 16.43 -19.61 2.25
CA GLY A 69 16.60 -19.97 3.66
C GLY A 69 15.84 -21.22 4.02
N LYS A 70 15.62 -21.39 5.33
CA LYS A 70 14.84 -22.51 5.87
C LYS A 70 14.03 -22.06 7.08
N TRP A 71 12.94 -22.77 7.33
CA TRP A 71 12.20 -22.66 8.57
C TRP A 71 12.97 -23.35 9.70
N ILE A 72 13.14 -22.66 10.82
CA ILE A 72 13.70 -23.18 12.06
C ILE A 72 12.68 -23.05 13.18
N TYR A 73 12.68 -24.00 14.11
CA TYR A 73 11.80 -23.98 15.26
C TYR A 73 12.48 -23.26 16.43
N ASP A 74 11.81 -22.27 17.01
CA ASP A 74 12.28 -21.49 18.17
C ASP A 74 11.13 -21.32 19.18
N ASN A 75 11.24 -22.04 20.29
CA ASN A 75 10.29 -21.98 21.39
C ASN A 75 10.60 -20.91 22.44
N THR A 76 11.69 -20.15 22.27
CA THR A 76 12.15 -19.15 23.25
C THR A 76 11.80 -17.73 22.84
N SER A 77 11.95 -17.38 21.56
CA SER A 77 11.81 -15.99 21.08
C SER A 77 10.50 -15.68 20.36
N TYR A 78 9.73 -16.71 20.00
CA TYR A 78 8.50 -16.61 19.21
C TYR A 78 7.30 -17.22 19.96
N PRO A 79 6.05 -16.81 19.63
CA PRO A 79 5.69 -15.80 18.62
C PRO A 79 6.01 -14.36 19.04
N LEU A 80 6.12 -13.46 18.06
CA LEU A 80 6.38 -12.03 18.30
C LEU A 80 5.20 -11.30 18.95
N TYR A 81 3.99 -11.84 18.84
CA TYR A 81 2.79 -11.39 19.55
C TYR A 81 1.88 -12.59 19.82
N ARG A 82 1.03 -12.51 20.84
CA ARG A 82 -0.01 -13.52 21.06
C ARG A 82 -1.34 -13.04 20.51
N GLU A 83 -2.12 -13.97 19.95
CA GLU A 83 -3.44 -13.70 19.39
C GLU A 83 -4.36 -12.95 20.38
N LYS A 84 -4.36 -13.36 21.64
CA LYS A 84 -5.20 -12.75 22.71
C LYS A 84 -4.76 -11.34 23.12
N GLU A 85 -3.53 -10.96 22.81
CA GLU A 85 -2.96 -9.66 23.17
C GLU A 85 -3.23 -8.61 22.08
N CYS A 86 -3.56 -9.03 20.87
CA CYS A 86 -3.87 -8.12 19.76
C CYS A 86 -5.38 -7.82 19.69
N THR A 87 -5.76 -6.60 20.02
CA THR A 87 -7.18 -6.18 20.03
C THR A 87 -7.72 -5.86 18.64
N PHE A 88 -6.85 -5.73 17.63
CA PHE A 88 -7.25 -5.41 16.25
C PHE A 88 -7.48 -6.64 15.38
N LEU A 89 -7.05 -7.83 15.82
CA LEU A 89 -7.16 -9.04 15.03
C LEU A 89 -8.63 -9.37 14.75
N VAL A 90 -8.98 -9.46 13.47
CA VAL A 90 -10.34 -9.86 13.05
C VAL A 90 -10.53 -11.36 13.15
N ASP A 91 -11.78 -11.74 13.31
CA ASP A 91 -12.21 -13.13 13.48
C ASP A 91 -11.74 -14.05 12.35
N ASP A 92 -11.68 -13.56 11.11
CA ASP A 92 -11.17 -14.30 9.94
C ASP A 92 -9.77 -14.90 10.15
N PHE A 93 -8.96 -14.33 11.06
CA PHE A 93 -7.58 -14.72 11.32
C PHE A 93 -7.34 -15.24 12.75
N ALA A 94 -8.38 -15.31 13.59
CA ALA A 94 -8.29 -15.67 15.02
C ALA A 94 -8.40 -17.19 15.27
N CYS A 95 -7.39 -17.94 14.83
CA CYS A 95 -7.43 -19.41 14.86
C CYS A 95 -7.69 -20.01 16.26
N GLN A 96 -7.06 -19.48 17.31
CA GLN A 96 -7.25 -20.01 18.68
C GLN A 96 -8.64 -19.67 19.21
N LYS A 97 -9.16 -18.47 18.91
CA LYS A 97 -10.55 -18.10 19.23
C LYS A 97 -11.55 -19.11 18.68
N PHE A 98 -11.30 -19.64 17.49
CA PHE A 98 -12.15 -20.64 16.83
C PHE A 98 -11.74 -22.10 17.05
N GLY A 99 -10.99 -22.37 18.13
CA GLY A 99 -10.84 -23.72 18.67
C GLY A 99 -9.58 -24.47 18.25
N ARG A 100 -8.66 -23.85 17.51
CA ARG A 100 -7.35 -24.45 17.25
C ARG A 100 -6.54 -24.56 18.54
N LYS A 101 -6.16 -25.79 18.91
CA LYS A 101 -5.43 -26.10 20.16
C LYS A 101 -3.92 -26.22 19.97
N ASP A 102 -3.46 -26.61 18.79
CA ASP A 102 -2.03 -26.70 18.51
C ASP A 102 -1.44 -25.30 18.31
N ILE A 103 -0.46 -24.92 19.14
CA ILE A 103 0.21 -23.61 19.07
C ILE A 103 1.63 -23.69 18.49
N LEU A 104 2.11 -24.90 18.19
CA LEU A 104 3.48 -25.13 17.72
C LEU A 104 3.77 -24.42 16.39
N TYR A 105 2.76 -24.19 15.56
CA TYR A 105 2.90 -23.46 14.30
C TYR A 105 3.39 -22.01 14.49
N GLN A 106 3.17 -21.41 15.66
CA GLN A 106 3.54 -20.03 15.97
C GLN A 106 5.04 -19.85 16.27
N HIS A 107 5.76 -20.96 16.44
CA HIS A 107 7.16 -20.98 16.88
C HIS A 107 8.14 -21.19 15.71
N TRP A 108 7.67 -21.12 14.47
CA TRP A 108 8.51 -21.23 13.28
C TRP A 108 9.05 -19.86 12.85
N ILE A 109 10.36 -19.79 12.64
CA ILE A 109 11.06 -18.60 12.15
C ILE A 109 11.67 -18.92 10.79
N TRP A 110 11.56 -17.96 9.87
CA TRP A 110 12.31 -18.00 8.63
C TRP A 110 13.75 -17.53 8.85
N LYS A 111 14.74 -18.39 8.62
CA LYS A 111 16.17 -18.06 8.69
C LYS A 111 16.78 -18.01 7.28
N PRO A 112 17.17 -16.82 6.77
CA PRO A 112 17.91 -16.73 5.52
C PRO A 112 19.23 -17.51 5.58
N LYS A 113 19.70 -17.99 4.43
CA LYS A 113 20.90 -18.82 4.33
C LYS A 113 22.17 -18.02 4.62
N ASP A 114 22.22 -16.79 4.11
CA ASP A 114 23.45 -16.01 4.00
C ASP A 114 23.55 -14.89 5.06
N CYS A 115 22.52 -14.72 5.90
CA CYS A 115 22.52 -13.76 7.00
C CYS A 115 21.43 -14.05 8.04
N ASP A 116 21.53 -13.38 9.18
CA ASP A 116 20.48 -13.36 10.20
C ASP A 116 19.59 -12.12 10.04
N LEU A 117 18.28 -12.30 10.26
CA LEU A 117 17.34 -11.18 10.32
C LEU A 117 17.43 -10.49 11.69
N PRO A 118 17.44 -9.14 11.75
CA PRO A 118 17.39 -8.45 13.02
C PRO A 118 16.07 -8.74 13.72
N ARG A 119 16.11 -8.83 15.06
CA ARG A 119 14.89 -8.98 15.86
C ARG A 119 13.98 -7.78 15.61
N PHE A 120 12.68 -8.05 15.45
CA PHE A 120 11.69 -7.01 15.25
C PHE A 120 11.66 -6.04 16.44
N ASN A 121 11.66 -4.73 16.14
CA ASN A 121 11.52 -3.65 17.10
C ASN A 121 10.40 -2.71 16.64
N ALA A 122 9.29 -2.72 17.36
CA ALA A 122 8.11 -1.93 17.02
C ALA A 122 8.40 -0.42 17.01
N THR A 123 9.13 0.08 18.01
CA THR A 123 9.53 1.50 18.11
C THR A 123 10.35 1.92 16.88
N THR A 124 11.31 1.12 16.44
CA THR A 124 12.11 1.44 15.24
C THR A 124 11.23 1.55 14.00
N LEU A 125 10.23 0.67 13.83
CA LEU A 125 9.31 0.76 12.70
C LEU A 125 8.41 1.99 12.80
N LEU A 126 7.85 2.25 13.99
CA LEU A 126 6.99 3.42 14.24
C LEU A 126 7.72 4.74 14.00
N GLU A 127 8.97 4.86 14.44
CA GLU A 127 9.82 6.02 14.17
C GLU A 127 10.09 6.21 12.67
N LYS A 128 10.38 5.12 11.94
CA LYS A 128 10.55 5.18 10.47
C LYS A 128 9.30 5.62 9.74
N LEU A 129 8.13 5.31 10.30
CA LEU A 129 6.81 5.67 9.78
C LEU A 129 6.28 7.00 10.35
N ARG A 130 7.01 7.70 11.22
CA ARG A 130 6.58 8.99 11.78
C ARG A 130 6.31 9.99 10.66
N GLY A 131 5.11 10.59 10.69
CA GLY A 131 4.65 11.54 9.68
C GLY A 131 4.39 10.92 8.30
N LYS A 132 4.40 9.58 8.18
CA LYS A 132 4.20 8.86 6.92
C LYS A 132 2.97 7.96 7.02
N ARG A 133 2.49 7.52 5.85
CA ARG A 133 1.41 6.56 5.73
C ARG A 133 1.91 5.35 4.95
N LEU A 134 1.82 4.18 5.57
CA LEU A 134 2.04 2.89 4.91
C LEU A 134 0.68 2.30 4.56
N VAL A 135 0.49 1.94 3.29
CA VAL A 135 -0.78 1.42 2.78
C VAL A 135 -0.55 0.05 2.14
N PHE A 136 -1.38 -0.92 2.51
CA PHE A 136 -1.45 -2.23 1.87
C PHE A 136 -2.62 -2.21 0.89
N VAL A 137 -2.37 -2.50 -0.38
CA VAL A 137 -3.37 -2.53 -1.44
C VAL A 137 -3.33 -3.90 -2.10
N GLY A 138 -4.47 -4.58 -2.15
CA GLY A 138 -4.58 -5.90 -2.75
C GLY A 138 -5.79 -6.66 -2.25
N ASP A 139 -5.65 -7.97 -2.18
CA ASP A 139 -6.71 -8.90 -1.80
C ASP A 139 -6.72 -9.19 -0.28
N SER A 140 -7.42 -10.26 0.09
CA SER A 140 -7.52 -10.72 1.48
C SER A 140 -6.18 -11.14 2.08
N LEU A 141 -5.19 -11.56 1.29
CA LEU A 141 -3.84 -11.89 1.77
C LEU A 141 -3.10 -10.62 2.18
N ASN A 142 -3.23 -9.52 1.43
CA ASN A 142 -2.68 -8.22 1.84
C ASN A 142 -3.37 -7.69 3.11
N LYS A 143 -4.68 -7.88 3.26
CA LYS A 143 -5.40 -7.57 4.51
C LYS A 143 -4.83 -8.36 5.69
N ASN A 144 -4.54 -9.65 5.50
CA ASN A 144 -3.92 -10.50 6.54
C ASN A 144 -2.51 -10.00 6.91
N GLN A 145 -1.67 -9.67 5.93
CA GLN A 145 -0.33 -9.11 6.17
C GLN A 145 -0.39 -7.78 6.94
N TRP A 146 -1.29 -6.88 6.54
CA TRP A 146 -1.51 -5.61 7.25
C TRP A 146 -1.91 -5.86 8.70
N MET A 147 -2.83 -6.80 8.95
CA MET A 147 -3.29 -7.11 10.31
C MET A 147 -2.16 -7.69 11.17
N SER A 148 -1.34 -8.58 10.60
CA SER A 148 -0.16 -9.11 11.28
C SER A 148 0.82 -7.99 11.67
N MET A 149 1.07 -7.03 10.78
CA MET A 149 1.90 -5.86 11.08
C MET A 149 1.31 -5.00 12.20
N VAL A 150 -0.01 -4.75 12.20
CA VAL A 150 -0.67 -4.02 13.28
C VAL A 150 -0.50 -4.76 14.62
N CYS A 151 -0.70 -6.08 14.66
CA CYS A 151 -0.51 -6.87 15.89
C CYS A 151 0.95 -6.93 16.38
N LEU A 152 1.93 -6.73 15.50
CA LEU A 152 3.33 -6.56 15.90
C LEU A 152 3.59 -5.20 16.57
N LEU A 153 2.85 -4.16 16.17
CA LEU A 153 3.02 -2.79 16.66
C LEU A 153 2.20 -2.50 17.91
N GLU A 154 0.97 -2.98 17.93
CA GLU A 154 -0.05 -2.64 18.93
C GLU A 154 0.36 -2.86 20.40
N PRO A 155 1.09 -3.94 20.76
CA PRO A 155 1.51 -4.16 22.14
C PRO A 155 2.51 -3.11 22.65
N SER A 156 3.22 -2.43 21.75
CA SER A 156 4.17 -1.36 22.11
C SER A 156 3.50 0.00 22.33
N LEU A 157 2.19 0.11 22.10
CA LEU A 157 1.43 1.36 22.14
C LEU A 157 0.41 1.34 23.28
N ALA A 158 0.40 2.41 24.09
CA ALA A 158 -0.64 2.62 25.08
C ALA A 158 -2.03 2.74 24.42
N PRO A 159 -3.12 2.31 25.08
CA PRO A 159 -4.48 2.40 24.53
C PRO A 159 -4.88 3.80 24.05
N SER A 160 -4.43 4.86 24.73
CA SER A 160 -4.70 6.26 24.35
C SER A 160 -3.95 6.74 23.11
N LEU A 161 -2.95 5.98 22.64
CA LEU A 161 -2.07 6.34 21.53
C LEU A 161 -2.39 5.57 20.25
N LYS A 162 -3.43 4.72 20.24
CA LYS A 162 -3.80 3.89 19.09
C LYS A 162 -5.30 3.95 18.82
N PHE A 163 -5.68 3.97 17.56
CA PHE A 163 -7.09 3.86 17.16
C PHE A 163 -7.24 3.26 15.76
N SER A 164 -8.40 2.66 15.49
CA SER A 164 -8.78 2.23 14.15
C SER A 164 -10.02 2.94 13.63
N ILE A 165 -10.06 3.10 12.32
CA ILE A 165 -11.18 3.66 11.59
C ILE A 165 -11.48 2.73 10.41
N TRP A 166 -12.75 2.32 10.30
CA TRP A 166 -13.26 1.48 9.22
C TRP A 166 -14.15 2.34 8.31
N LYS A 167 -13.72 2.54 7.06
CA LYS A 167 -14.44 3.37 6.06
C LYS A 167 -14.55 2.61 4.74
N GLY A 168 -15.65 1.88 4.57
CA GLY A 168 -15.87 1.05 3.39
C GLY A 168 -14.73 0.03 3.24
N ASN A 169 -14.02 0.09 2.11
CA ASN A 169 -12.91 -0.82 1.81
C ASN A 169 -11.57 -0.37 2.43
N LEU A 170 -11.52 0.80 3.08
CA LEU A 170 -10.32 1.31 3.72
C LEU A 170 -10.37 1.08 5.24
N ILE A 171 -9.37 0.36 5.74
CA ILE A 171 -9.14 0.16 7.17
C ILE A 171 -7.89 0.95 7.55
N THR A 172 -8.02 1.86 8.50
CA THR A 172 -6.92 2.72 8.97
C THR A 172 -6.59 2.37 10.40
N PHE A 173 -5.32 2.12 10.68
CA PHE A 173 -4.76 2.08 12.03
C PHE A 173 -3.87 3.31 12.19
N GLU A 174 -4.14 4.12 13.20
CA GLU A 174 -3.31 5.29 13.53
C GLU A 174 -2.63 5.07 14.88
N ALA A 175 -1.33 5.35 14.91
CA ALA A 175 -0.50 5.30 16.10
C ALA A 175 0.14 6.66 16.34
N LYS A 176 -0.07 7.21 17.54
CA LYS A 176 0.58 8.44 18.02
C LYS A 176 1.86 8.06 18.75
N VAL A 177 2.99 8.27 18.10
CA VAL A 177 4.31 8.07 18.71
C VAL A 177 4.64 9.33 19.50
N GLY A 178 4.61 9.25 20.83
CA GLY A 178 5.09 10.35 21.68
C GLY A 178 6.56 10.67 21.40
N ILE A 179 6.97 11.89 21.68
CA ILE A 179 8.40 12.22 21.77
C ILE A 179 8.90 11.51 23.03
N ILE A 180 9.79 10.54 22.84
CA ILE A 180 10.56 9.91 23.93
C ILE A 180 11.51 10.95 24.52
#